data_AF-A0A3A9YN98-F1
#
_entry.id   AF-A0A3A9YN98-F1
#
_cell.length_a   1.000
_cell.length_b   1.000
_cell.length_c   1.000
_cell.angle_alpha   90.00
_cell.angle_beta   90.00
_cell.angle_gamma   90.00
#
_symmetry.space_group_name_H-M   'P 1'
#
loop_
_entity.id
_entity.type
_entity.pdbx_description
1 polymer ?
#
loop_
_entity_poly.entity_id
_entity_poly.type
_entity_poly.pdbx_seq_one_letter_code
_entity_poly.pdbx_strand_id
1 'polypeptide(L)' 'MNKKRAAAVVLGTGLLMLLSSPSALALTRDDGDDPGPGLSAIETIGLFVLAPLALFAVIAGLVVVSERKR' A
#
# COMPACT_ATOMS: atom_id res chain seq x y z
N MET A 1 -19.39 -23.86 35.48
CA MET A 1 -19.15 -22.55 34.83
C MET A 1 -20.44 -21.73 34.80
N ASN A 2 -20.39 -20.43 35.10
CA ASN A 2 -21.56 -19.56 35.05
C ASN A 2 -21.82 -19.09 33.61
N LYS A 3 -22.77 -19.75 32.93
CA LYS A 3 -23.09 -19.55 31.50
C LYS A 3 -23.47 -18.10 31.15
N LYS A 4 -24.20 -17.41 32.04
CA LYS A 4 -24.62 -16.01 31.85
C LYS A 4 -23.45 -15.05 31.90
N ARG A 5 -22.53 -15.24 32.85
CA ARG A 5 -21.30 -14.44 32.97
C ARG A 5 -20.36 -14.66 31.79
N ALA A 6 -20.20 -15.91 31.37
CA ALA A 6 -19.39 -16.24 30.19
C ALA A 6 -19.94 -15.56 28.93
N ALA A 7 -21.25 -15.64 28.70
CA ALA A 7 -21.91 -14.98 27.56
C ALA A 7 -21.75 -13.45 27.61
N ALA A 8 -21.95 -12.83 28.78
CA ALA A 8 -21.80 -11.38 28.94
C ALA A 8 -20.37 -10.90 28.63
N VAL A 9 -19.35 -11.65 29.07
CA VAL A 9 -17.94 -11.31 28.81
C VAL A 9 -17.59 -11.47 27.34
N VAL A 10 -18.03 -12.56 26.69
CA VAL A 10 -17.78 -12.80 25.26
C VAL A 10 -18.43 -11.72 24.40
N LEU A 11 -19.71 -11.42 24.65
CA LEU A 11 -20.43 -10.39 23.91
C LEU A 11 -19.87 -8.99 24.18
N GLY A 12 -19.55 -8.66 25.43
CA GLY A 12 -18.97 -7.36 25.79
C GLY A 12 -17.61 -7.15 25.15
N THR A 13 -16.72 -8.13 25.23
CA THR A 13 -15.37 -8.04 24.65
C THR A 13 -15.43 -8.03 23.13
N GLY A 14 -16.28 -8.85 22.52
CA GLY A 14 -16.50 -8.86 21.08
C GLY A 14 -17.06 -7.52 20.58
N LEU A 15 -18.04 -6.94 21.27
CA LEU A 15 -18.59 -5.64 20.93
C LEU A 15 -17.53 -4.54 21.06
N LEU A 16 -16.77 -4.51 22.15
CA LEU A 16 -15.71 -3.51 22.33
C LEU A 16 -14.61 -3.64 21.27
N MET A 17 -14.23 -4.87 20.90
CA MET A 17 -13.26 -5.12 19.83
C MET A 17 -13.77 -4.66 18.46
N LEU A 18 -15.06 -4.89 18.17
CA LEU A 18 -15.69 -4.36 16.97
C LEU A 18 -15.71 -2.83 17.00
N LEU A 19 -16.16 -2.21 18.09
CA LEU A 19 -16.20 -0.75 18.25
C LEU A 19 -14.81 -0.10 18.25
N SER A 20 -13.73 -0.81 18.57
CA SER A 20 -12.37 -0.29 18.47
C SER A 20 -11.73 -0.50 17.10
N SER A 21 -12.39 -1.22 16.19
CA SER A 21 -11.85 -1.49 14.86
C SER A 21 -12.04 -0.27 13.94
N PRO A 22 -11.06 0.06 13.08
CA PRO A 22 -11.18 1.17 12.13
C PRO A 22 -12.40 1.05 11.20
N SER A 23 -12.75 -0.19 10.80
CA SER A 23 -13.89 -0.45 9.92
C SER A 23 -15.25 -0.20 10.57
N ALA A 24 -15.37 -0.30 11.90
CA ALA A 24 -16.65 -0.03 12.59
C ALA A 24 -17.02 1.46 12.65
N LEU A 25 -16.06 2.36 12.44
CA LEU A 25 -16.26 3.81 12.41
C LEU A 25 -15.99 4.45 11.04
N ALA A 26 -15.86 3.66 9.98
CA ALA A 26 -15.70 4.13 8.60
C ALA A 26 -17.03 4.66 8.00
N LEU A 27 -17.72 5.54 8.74
CA LEU A 27 -18.99 6.18 8.34
C LEU A 27 -18.76 7.30 7.33
N THR A 28 -17.55 7.85 7.28
CA THR A 28 -17.04 8.75 6.24
C THR A 28 -16.02 7.99 5.40
N ARG A 29 -16.04 8.20 4.09
CA ARG A 29 -15.03 7.66 3.17
C ARG A 29 -13.63 7.99 3.71
N ASP A 30 -12.77 6.99 3.89
CA ASP A 30 -11.39 7.22 4.31
C ASP A 30 -10.64 7.84 3.13
N ASP A 31 -9.79 8.85 3.36
CA ASP A 31 -8.97 9.44 2.29
C ASP A 31 -7.96 8.41 1.73
N GLY A 32 -7.74 7.29 2.44
CA GLY A 32 -7.03 6.12 1.91
C GLY A 32 -7.86 5.22 0.98
N ASP A 33 -9.19 5.36 0.94
CA ASP A 33 -10.10 4.62 0.03
C ASP A 33 -10.20 5.26 -1.36
N ASP A 34 -9.75 6.51 -1.51
CA ASP A 34 -9.66 7.19 -2.80
C ASP A 34 -8.17 7.23 -3.22
N PRO A 35 -7.72 6.32 -4.10
CA PRO A 35 -6.33 6.33 -4.58
C PRO A 35 -6.01 7.54 -5.48
N GLY A 36 -6.93 8.49 -5.64
CA GLY A 36 -6.84 9.60 -6.58
C GLY A 36 -7.03 9.12 -8.02
N PRO A 37 -6.86 10.01 -9.00
CA PRO A 37 -6.79 9.60 -10.40
C PRO A 37 -5.54 8.73 -10.59
N GLY A 38 -5.76 7.40 -10.59
CA GLY A 38 -4.70 6.43 -10.81
C GLY A 38 -4.00 6.66 -12.15
N LEU A 39 -2.72 6.27 -12.22
CA LEU A 39 -1.94 6.37 -13.45
C LEU A 39 -2.60 5.57 -14.56
N SER A 40 -2.62 6.14 -15.77
CA SER A 40 -2.96 5.38 -16.96
C SER A 40 -1.96 4.24 -17.17
N ALA A 41 -2.37 3.23 -17.95
CA ALA A 41 -1.50 2.10 -18.28
C ALA A 41 -0.17 2.55 -18.90
N ILE A 42 -0.20 3.59 -19.73
CA ILE A 42 1.00 4.10 -20.40
C ILE A 42 1.93 4.84 -19.43
N GLU A 43 1.39 5.60 -18.49
CA GLU A 43 2.19 6.28 -17.47
C GLU A 43 2.84 5.28 -16.51
N THR A 44 2.12 4.22 -16.16
CA THR A 44 2.65 3.14 -15.32
C THR A 44 3.84 2.46 -15.99
N ILE A 45 3.70 2.09 -17.27
CA ILE A 45 4.80 1.50 -18.04
C ILE A 45 5.95 2.50 -18.21
N GLY A 46 5.63 3.77 -18.49
CA GLY A 46 6.62 4.84 -18.63
C GLY A 46 7.48 5.01 -17.37
N LEU A 47 6.84 5.16 -16.21
CA LEU A 47 7.52 5.46 -14.95
C LEU A 47 8.21 4.25 -14.32
N PHE A 48 7.57 3.07 -14.36
CA PHE A 48 8.07 1.90 -13.62
C PHE A 48 8.82 0.88 -14.47
N VAL A 49 8.80 1.00 -15.80
CA VAL A 49 9.54 0.10 -16.69
C VAL A 49 10.54 0.88 -17.53
N LEU A 50 10.08 1.87 -18.29
CA LEU A 50 10.96 2.59 -19.22
C LEU A 50 11.97 3.47 -18.49
N ALA A 51 11.57 4.22 -17.46
CA ALA A 51 12.49 5.08 -16.73
C ALA A 51 13.63 4.29 -16.03
N PRO A 52 13.39 3.17 -15.32
CA PRO A 52 14.46 2.33 -14.80
C PRO A 52 15.38 1.76 -15.88
N LEU A 53 14.85 1.30 -17.01
CA LEU A 53 15.66 0.80 -18.13
C LEU A 53 16.52 1.90 -18.75
N ALA A 54 15.97 3.10 -18.92
CA ALA A 54 16.71 4.25 -19.43
C ALA A 54 17.85 4.64 -18.49
N LEU A 55 17.58 4.72 -17.18
CA LEU A 55 18.61 4.97 -16.17
C LEU A 55 19.72 3.93 -16.21
N PHE A 56 19.35 2.64 -16.28
CA PHE A 56 20.31 1.56 -16.40
C PHE A 56 21.18 1.72 -17.65
N ALA A 57 20.57 1.94 -18.82
CA ALA A 57 21.28 2.10 -20.08
C ALA A 57 22.25 3.29 -20.05
N VAL A 58 21.82 4.42 -19.46
CA VAL A 58 22.68 5.60 -19.27
C VAL A 58 23.87 5.25 -18.40
N ILE A 59 23.66 4.64 -17.23
CA ILE A 59 24.75 4.27 -16.31
C ILE A 59 25.71 3.29 -16.99
N ALA A 60 25.18 2.23 -17.60
CA ALA A 60 25.99 1.23 -18.29
C ALA A 60 26.80 1.85 -19.43
N GLY A 61 26.19 2.73 -20.24
CA GLY A 61 26.88 3.47 -21.30
C GLY A 61 27.99 4.37 -20.76
N LEU A 62 27.72 5.09 -19.67
CA LEU A 62 28.72 5.92 -18.99
C LEU A 62 29.90 5.09 -18.48
N VAL A 63 29.64 3.94 -17.87
CA VAL A 63 30.69 3.01 -17.40
C VAL A 63 31.55 2.55 -18.57
N VAL A 64 30.93 2.06 -19.65
CA VAL A 64 31.67 1.58 -20.85
C VAL A 64 32.53 2.70 -21.44
N VAL A 65 31.99 3.92 -21.60
CA VAL A 65 32.76 5.05 -22.12
C VAL A 65 33.91 5.44 -21.19
N SER A 66 33.69 5.40 -19.86
CA SER A 66 34.71 5.74 -18.87
C SER A 66 35.86 4.72 -18.86
N GLU A 67 35.55 3.42 -18.93
CA GLU A 67 36.56 2.36 -19.03
C GLU A 67 37.37 2.46 -20.32
N ARG A 68 36.73 2.81 -21.44
CA ARG A 68 37.42 3.00 -22.73
C ARG A 68 38.41 4.17 -22.76
N LYS A 69 38.31 5.11 -21.81
CA LYS A 69 39.21 6.27 -21.69
C LYS A 69 40.42 6.02 -20.80
N ARG A 70 40.43 4.92 -20.03
CA ARG A 70 41.55 4.51 -19.17
C ARG A 70 42.51 3.61 -19.94
#